data_AF-A0A9P3ZMA2-F1
#
_entry.id   AF-A0A9P3ZMA2-F1
#
_cell.length_a   1.000
_cell.length_b   1.000
_cell.length_c   1.000
_cell.angle_alpha   90.00
_cell.angle_beta   90.00
_cell.angle_gamma   90.00
#
_symmetry.space_group_name_H-M   'P 1'
#
loop_
_entity.id
_entity.type
_entity.pdbx_description
1 polymer ?
#
loop_
_entity_poly.entity_id
_entity_poly.type
_entity_poly.pdbx_seq_one_letter_code
_entity_poly.pdbx_strand_id
1 'polypeptide(L)'
;MKKINLKEFDVFTDISKRQRVRCDMRRSVANLLYNQMHGIEALNLALTIHRSEGELSVSDDDLRMLQTAVERFGTPALIDAFAEHVKEYNGNPQTE
;
A
#
# COMPACT_ATOMS: atom_id res chain seq x y z
N MET A 1 -12.90 5.39 5.65
CA MET A 1 -11.95 4.47 6.32
C MET A 1 -11.86 3.20 5.50
N LYS A 2 -10.64 2.84 5.11
CA LYS A 2 -10.33 1.66 4.30
C LYS A 2 -9.27 0.83 5.00
N LYS A 3 -9.21 -0.47 4.71
CA LYS A 3 -8.24 -1.40 5.27
C LYS A 3 -7.17 -1.73 4.24
N ILE A 4 -5.92 -1.80 4.66
CA ILE A 4 -4.77 -2.27 3.88
C ILE A 4 -3.88 -3.16 4.74
N ASN A 5 -3.06 -4.01 4.13
CA ASN A 5 -2.05 -4.80 4.84
C ASN A 5 -0.78 -4.83 3.98
N LEU A 6 0.22 -4.06 4.39
CA LEU A 6 1.49 -3.97 3.68
C LEU A 6 2.53 -4.96 4.20
N LYS A 7 2.27 -5.65 5.31
CA LYS A 7 3.13 -6.72 5.84
C LYS A 7 2.98 -8.00 5.02
N GLU A 8 1.74 -8.26 4.60
CA GLU A 8 1.39 -9.36 3.72
C GLU A 8 0.87 -8.80 2.39
N PHE A 9 1.79 -8.32 1.55
CA PHE A 9 1.44 -7.69 0.26
C PHE A 9 1.90 -8.55 -0.92
N ASP A 10 1.03 -8.80 -1.88
CA ASP A 10 1.36 -9.57 -3.08
C ASP A 10 1.79 -8.68 -4.24
N VAL A 11 3.04 -8.81 -4.70
CA VAL A 11 3.56 -8.06 -5.86
C VAL A 11 3.62 -8.98 -7.08
N PHE A 12 3.26 -8.47 -8.25
CA PHE A 12 3.44 -9.20 -9.51
C PHE A 12 4.92 -9.38 -9.84
N THR A 13 5.27 -10.61 -10.27
CA THR A 13 6.65 -10.96 -10.63
C THR A 13 7.02 -10.57 -12.06
N ASP A 14 6.03 -10.45 -12.94
CA ASP A 14 6.20 -10.08 -14.35
C ASP A 14 4.95 -9.37 -14.91
N ILE A 15 5.04 -8.91 -16.17
CA ILE A 15 3.98 -8.20 -16.87
C ILE A 15 2.75 -9.07 -17.18
N SER A 16 2.86 -10.40 -17.16
CA SER A 16 1.74 -11.31 -17.39
C SER A 16 0.74 -11.29 -16.24
N LYS A 17 1.16 -10.80 -15.06
CA LYS A 17 0.36 -10.73 -13.82
C LYS A 17 -0.19 -12.07 -13.34
N ARG A 18 0.39 -13.19 -13.80
CA ARG A 18 -0.08 -14.54 -13.43
C ARG A 18 0.49 -15.04 -12.12
N GLN A 19 1.69 -14.59 -11.77
CA GLN A 19 2.39 -15.00 -10.56
C GLN A 19 2.63 -13.79 -9.66
N ARG A 20 2.29 -13.95 -8.37
CA ARG A 20 2.56 -12.97 -7.33
C ARG A 20 3.54 -13.55 -6.30
N VAL A 21 4.32 -12.68 -5.68
CA VAL A 21 5.14 -13.00 -4.52
C VAL A 21 4.67 -12.20 -3.33
N ARG A 22 4.42 -12.89 -2.21
CA ARG A 22 4.06 -12.27 -0.94
C ARG A 22 5.31 -11.70 -0.28
N CYS A 23 5.31 -10.40 0.04
CA CYS A 23 6.42 -9.73 0.69
C CYS A 23 5.95 -8.65 1.68
N ASP A 24 6.85 -8.29 2.60
CA ASP A 24 6.65 -7.19 3.54
C ASP A 24 7.11 -5.88 2.90
N MET A 25 6.13 -5.06 2.53
CA MET A 25 6.30 -3.78 1.85
C MET A 25 6.24 -2.58 2.81
N ARG A 26 6.03 -2.79 4.12
CA ARG A 26 5.87 -1.70 5.10
C ARG A 26 7.03 -0.72 5.03
N ARG A 27 8.27 -1.21 5.08
CA ARG A 27 9.48 -0.37 5.05
C ARG A 27 9.64 0.35 3.71
N SER A 28 9.43 -0.35 2.60
CA SER A 28 9.58 0.21 1.26
C SER A 28 8.59 1.34 1.00
N VAL A 29 7.32 1.12 1.36
CA VAL A 29 6.25 2.11 1.21
C VAL A 29 6.41 3.27 2.19
N ALA A 30 6.77 3.01 3.45
CA ALA A 30 7.07 4.07 4.41
C ALA A 30 8.21 4.97 3.94
N ASN A 31 9.29 4.39 3.41
CA ASN A 31 10.41 5.15 2.84
C ASN A 31 9.98 5.94 1.60
N LEU A 32 9.09 5.39 0.77
CA LEU A 32 8.56 6.09 -0.40
C LEU A 32 7.83 7.37 0.04
N LEU A 33 6.94 7.28 1.03
CA LEU A 33 6.27 8.45 1.61
C LEU A 33 7.27 9.41 2.25
N TYR A 34 8.18 8.92 3.08
CA TYR A 34 9.16 9.73 3.81
C TYR A 34 10.10 10.52 2.89
N ASN A 35 10.54 9.91 1.79
CA ASN A 35 11.51 10.52 0.89
C ASN A 35 10.89 11.36 -0.23
N GLN A 36 9.69 11.01 -0.71
CA GLN A 36 9.11 11.60 -1.92
C GLN A 36 7.91 12.51 -1.66
N MET A 37 7.26 12.38 -0.50
CA MET A 37 6.10 13.20 -0.14
C MET A 37 6.49 14.29 0.87
N HIS A 38 5.64 15.29 1.02
CA HIS A 38 5.91 16.46 1.86
C HIS A 38 4.78 16.70 2.85
N GLY A 39 5.12 17.32 3.98
CA GLY A 39 4.18 17.68 5.04
C GLY A 39 4.10 16.68 6.19
N ILE A 40 3.51 17.13 7.30
CA ILE A 40 3.43 16.36 8.55
C ILE A 40 2.55 15.11 8.37
N GLU A 41 1.48 15.21 7.58
CA GLU A 41 0.59 14.06 7.31
C GLU A 41 1.32 12.93 6.59
N ALA A 42 2.18 13.24 5.60
CA ALA A 42 2.99 12.24 4.92
C ALA A 42 3.98 11.54 5.86
N LEU A 43 4.64 12.31 6.73
CA LEU A 43 5.52 11.77 7.76
C LEU A 43 4.74 10.88 8.75
N ASN A 44 3.56 11.32 9.20
CA ASN A 44 2.73 10.58 10.13
C ASN A 44 2.28 9.24 9.53
N LEU A 45 1.83 9.24 8.27
CA LEU A 45 1.43 8.03 7.57
C LEU A 45 2.62 7.08 7.35
N ALA A 46 3.79 7.61 6.97
CA ALA A 46 5.02 6.81 6.84
C ALA A 46 5.38 6.09 8.15
N LEU A 47 5.35 6.82 9.28
CA LEU A 47 5.62 6.24 10.60
C LEU A 47 4.56 5.22 11.02
N THR A 48 3.30 5.50 10.72
CA THR A 48 2.17 4.59 11.01
C THR A 48 2.31 3.28 10.26
N ILE A 49 2.63 3.32 8.96
CA ILE A 49 2.89 2.13 8.14
C ILE A 49 4.12 1.38 8.63
N HIS A 50 5.19 2.08 8.97
CA HIS A 50 6.43 1.43 9.43
C HIS A 50 6.22 0.66 10.74
N ARG A 51 5.37 1.18 11.63
CA ARG A 51 5.07 0.60 12.95
C ARG A 51 3.88 -0.35 12.95
N SER A 52 3.13 -0.46 11.86
CA SER A 52 1.96 -1.35 11.81
C SER A 52 2.40 -2.80 11.87
N GLU A 53 1.65 -3.68 12.55
CA GLU A 53 1.98 -5.11 12.67
C GLU A 53 1.22 -6.02 11.69
N GLY A 54 0.51 -5.43 10.72
CA GLY A 54 -0.32 -6.13 9.75
C GLY A 54 -1.37 -5.21 9.15
N GLU A 55 -2.64 -5.61 9.25
CA GLU A 55 -3.77 -4.80 8.81
C GLU A 55 -3.77 -3.41 9.47
N LEU A 56 -3.98 -2.38 8.66
CA LEU A 56 -4.04 -0.98 9.05
C LEU A 56 -5.33 -0.38 8.50
N SER A 57 -6.08 0.31 9.36
CA SER A 57 -7.17 1.19 8.95
C SER A 57 -6.60 2.56 8.59
N VAL A 58 -6.87 3.01 7.36
CA VAL A 58 -6.44 4.31 6.85
C VAL A 58 -7.64 5.19 6.54
N SER A 59 -7.48 6.51 6.72
CA SER A 59 -8.48 7.48 6.28
C SER A 59 -8.54 7.52 4.75
N ASP A 60 -9.59 8.12 4.21
CA ASP A 60 -9.73 8.24 2.75
C ASP A 60 -8.66 9.21 2.19
N ASP A 61 -8.23 10.20 2.98
CA ASP A 61 -7.16 11.13 2.60
C ASP A 61 -5.78 10.47 2.66
N ASP A 62 -5.49 9.68 3.70
CA ASP A 62 -4.27 8.88 3.78
C ASP A 62 -4.18 7.88 2.62
N LEU A 63 -5.30 7.24 2.28
CA LEU A 63 -5.34 6.31 1.16
C LEU A 63 -5.06 7.03 -0.17
N ARG A 64 -5.64 8.22 -0.39
CA ARG A 64 -5.35 9.03 -1.59
C ARG A 64 -3.89 9.46 -1.64
N MET A 65 -3.31 9.87 -0.51
CA MET A 65 -1.90 10.23 -0.43
C MET A 65 -1.01 9.04 -0.78
N LEU A 66 -1.32 7.87 -0.21
CA LEU A 66 -0.59 6.63 -0.47
C LEU A 66 -0.71 6.20 -1.94
N GLN A 67 -1.93 6.24 -2.51
CA GLN A 67 -2.17 6.00 -3.94
C GLN A 67 -1.33 6.93 -4.81
N THR A 68 -1.38 8.24 -4.54
CA THR A 68 -0.60 9.24 -5.28
C THR A 68 0.89 8.94 -5.22
N ALA A 69 1.40 8.56 -4.05
CA ALA A 69 2.82 8.26 -3.89
C ALA A 69 3.21 7.00 -4.69
N VAL A 70 2.41 5.93 -4.62
CA VAL A 70 2.63 4.70 -5.38
C VAL A 70 2.55 4.95 -6.89
N GLU A 71 1.54 5.68 -7.36
CA GLU A 71 1.34 5.99 -8.77
C GLU A 71 2.48 6.85 -9.36
N ARG A 72 3.04 7.77 -8.57
CA ARG A 72 4.10 8.68 -9.04
C ARG A 72 5.51 8.10 -8.94
N PHE A 73 5.77 7.26 -7.93
CA PHE A 73 7.13 6.83 -7.58
C PHE A 73 7.32 5.31 -7.54
N GLY A 74 6.23 4.54 -7.64
CA GLY A 74 6.26 3.09 -7.69
C GLY A 74 6.63 2.56 -9.07
N THR A 75 7.05 1.30 -9.11
CA THR A 75 7.17 0.56 -10.38
C THR A 75 5.77 0.18 -10.90
N PRO A 76 5.59 -0.07 -12.20
CA PRO A 76 4.30 -0.51 -12.74
C PRO A 76 3.72 -1.73 -12.02
N ALA A 77 4.57 -2.71 -11.68
CA ALA A 77 4.17 -3.91 -10.93
C ALA A 77 3.63 -3.58 -9.52
N LEU A 78 4.22 -2.59 -8.83
CA LEU A 78 3.74 -2.13 -7.53
C LEU A 78 2.41 -1.37 -7.66
N ILE A 79 2.27 -0.51 -8.68
CA ILE A 79 1.04 0.25 -8.94
C ILE A 79 -0.13 -0.70 -9.16
N ASP A 80 0.06 -1.69 -10.05
CA ASP A 80 -0.96 -2.70 -10.35
C ASP A 80 -1.31 -3.53 -9.10
N ALA A 81 -0.29 -4.01 -8.38
CA ALA A 81 -0.49 -4.78 -7.16
C ALA A 81 -1.23 -3.97 -6.07
N PHE A 82 -0.92 -2.68 -5.93
CA PHE A 82 -1.54 -1.83 -4.91
C PHE A 82 -3.02 -1.55 -5.22
N ALA A 83 -3.34 -1.28 -6.48
CA ALA A 83 -4.72 -1.09 -6.93
C ALA A 83 -5.57 -2.34 -6.66
N GLU A 84 -5.03 -3.53 -6.97
CA GLU A 84 -5.71 -4.80 -6.68
C GLU A 84 -5.82 -5.07 -5.18
N HIS A 85 -4.76 -4.84 -4.41
CA HIS A 85 -4.77 -5.01 -2.95
C HIS A 85 -5.88 -4.18 -2.31
N VAL A 86 -5.97 -2.89 -2.63
CA VAL A 86 -7.02 -2.01 -2.09
C VAL A 86 -8.42 -2.48 -2.49
N LYS A 87 -8.59 -2.96 -3.72
CA LYS A 87 -9.86 -3.50 -4.21
C LYS A 87 -10.23 -4.80 -3.51
N GLU A 88 -9.32 -5.75 -3.37
CA GLU A 88 -9.55 -7.05 -2.73
C GLU A 88 -9.87 -6.87 -1.23
N TYR A 89 -9.09 -6.06 -0.51
CA TYR A 89 -9.29 -5.82 0.93
C TYR A 89 -10.56 -5.05 1.29
N ASN A 90 -11.11 -4.26 0.36
CA ASN A 90 -12.26 -3.38 0.62
C ASN A 90 -13.48 -3.68 -0.26
N GLY A 91 -13.38 -4.64 -1.17
CA GLY A 91 -14.40 -5.05 -2.12
C GLY A 91 -14.94 -6.45 -1.87
N ASN A 92 -14.45 -7.17 -0.86
CA ASN A 92 -14.99 -8.46 -0.45
C ASN A 92 -16.05 -8.30 0.67
N PRO A 93 -17.36 -8.44 0.39
CA PRO A 93 -18.38 -8.64 1.41
C PRO A 93 -18.38 -10.07 2.00
N GLN A 94 -17.26 -10.79 1.98
CA GLN A 94 -17.17 -12.16 2.51
C GLN A 94 -15.95 -12.34 3.40
N THR A 95 -16.15 -12.04 4.67
CA THR A 95 -15.76 -12.91 5.77
C THR A 95 -16.91 -12.86 6.77
N GLU A 96 -17.81 -13.83 6.65
CA GLU A 96 -18.64 -14.31 7.76
C GLU A 96 -17.76 -14.83 8.91
#